data_AF-A0A2E5FU59-F1
#
_entry.id   AF-A0A2E5FU59-F1
#
_cell.length_a   1.000
_cell.length_b   1.000
_cell.length_c   1.000
_cell.angle_alpha   90.00
_cell.angle_beta   90.00
_cell.angle_gamma   90.00
#
_symmetry.space_group_name_H-M   'P 1'
#
loop_
_entity.id
_entity.type
_entity.pdbx_description
1 polymer ?
#
loop_
_entity_poly.entity_id
_entity_poly.type
_entity_poly.pdbx_seq_one_letter_code
_entity_poly.pdbx_strand_id
1 'polypeptide(L)'
;MLDMSRNEMAKLHVRHMVGGRAPGVGGEVLYRVEFPERPGALLRFLEAMGSRWNISLFHYRNHGHAHGLVLLGLQVEPGAGQACRQALDAIGYDYAEETDNPVYQRFLKSQ
;
A
#
# COMPACT_ATOMS: atom_id res chain seq x y z
N MET A 1 -3.28 21.66 18.01
CA MET A 1 -3.09 20.26 18.43
C MET A 1 -4.05 19.44 17.59
N LEU A 2 -3.58 18.80 16.51
CA LEU A 2 -4.48 18.10 15.58
C LEU A 2 -5.07 16.88 16.30
N ASP A 3 -6.37 16.97 16.55
CA ASP A 3 -7.18 15.95 17.18
C ASP A 3 -7.23 14.69 16.30
N MET A 4 -6.67 13.60 16.82
CA MET A 4 -6.54 12.30 16.14
C MET A 4 -7.84 11.48 16.14
N SER A 5 -8.98 12.07 16.53
CA SER A 5 -10.25 11.37 16.68
C SER A 5 -11.06 11.21 15.38
N ARG A 6 -10.60 11.77 14.25
CA ARG A 6 -11.36 11.78 12.98
C ARG A 6 -10.96 10.70 11.97
N ASN A 7 -10.30 9.65 12.44
CA ASN A 7 -9.79 8.58 11.58
C ASN A 7 -10.42 7.22 11.89
N GLU A 8 -11.72 7.20 12.19
CA GLU A 8 -12.46 5.95 12.37
C GLU A 8 -12.48 5.13 11.07
N MET A 9 -12.41 5.75 9.88
CA MET A 9 -12.23 5.06 8.59
C MET A 9 -10.86 4.38 8.45
N ALA A 10 -9.74 5.03 8.83
CA ALA A 10 -8.46 4.32 8.83
C ALA A 10 -8.37 3.29 9.95
N LYS A 11 -8.99 3.49 11.12
CA LYS A 11 -9.05 2.45 12.16
C LYS A 11 -9.89 1.24 11.70
N LEU A 12 -10.96 1.48 10.94
CA LEU A 12 -11.81 0.44 10.34
C LEU A 12 -11.13 -0.35 9.21
N HIS A 13 -10.18 0.26 8.48
CA HIS A 13 -9.39 -0.46 7.48
C HIS A 13 -8.09 -1.04 8.03
N VAL A 14 -7.46 -0.41 9.03
CA VAL A 14 -6.22 -0.90 9.67
C VAL A 14 -6.45 -2.26 10.35
N ARG A 15 -7.65 -2.52 10.89
CA ARG A 15 -7.99 -3.83 11.49
C ARG A 15 -8.03 -5.01 10.50
N HIS A 16 -7.99 -4.75 9.19
CA HIS A 16 -7.77 -5.76 8.14
C HIS A 16 -6.41 -5.61 7.43
N MET A 17 -5.62 -4.57 7.77
CA MET A 17 -4.28 -4.28 7.25
C MET A 17 -3.16 -4.69 8.24
N VAL A 18 -3.45 -5.55 9.21
CA VAL A 18 -2.44 -6.13 10.11
C VAL A 18 -2.32 -7.63 9.86
N GLY A 19 -1.30 -8.01 9.09
CA GLY A 19 -0.59 -9.28 9.24
C GLY A 19 -1.03 -10.44 8.35
N GLY A 20 -0.30 -10.63 7.25
CA GLY A 20 -0.29 -11.86 6.46
C GLY A 20 -0.81 -11.70 5.04
N ARG A 21 -0.21 -12.42 4.10
CA ARG A 21 -0.73 -12.58 2.74
C ARG A 21 -2.12 -13.22 2.84
N ALA A 22 -3.12 -12.67 2.17
CA ALA A 22 -4.40 -13.34 2.09
C ALA A 22 -4.21 -14.71 1.37
N PRO A 23 -4.68 -15.84 1.94
CA PRO A 23 -4.53 -17.15 1.31
C PRO A 23 -5.28 -17.22 -0.02
N GLY A 24 -4.69 -17.83 -1.06
CA GLY A 24 -5.36 -18.05 -2.35
C GLY A 24 -5.43 -16.82 -3.27
N VAL A 25 -4.66 -15.77 -2.98
CA VAL A 25 -4.64 -14.55 -3.78
C VAL A 25 -3.73 -14.72 -5.00
N GLY A 26 -4.35 -14.95 -6.16
CA GLY A 26 -3.70 -14.75 -7.46
C GLY A 26 -3.59 -13.26 -7.79
N GLY A 27 -2.67 -12.92 -8.69
CA GLY A 27 -2.57 -11.55 -9.23
C GLY A 27 -2.04 -10.50 -8.25
N GLU A 28 -1.32 -10.90 -7.19
CA GLU A 28 -0.70 -9.95 -6.27
C GLU A 28 0.50 -9.25 -6.91
N VAL A 29 0.50 -7.91 -6.88
CA VAL A 29 1.59 -7.05 -7.32
C VAL A 29 2.06 -6.23 -6.13
N LEU A 30 3.38 -6.17 -5.91
CA LEU A 30 3.98 -5.45 -4.79
C LEU A 30 4.57 -4.13 -5.24
N TYR A 31 4.33 -3.08 -4.45
CA TYR A 31 4.89 -1.76 -4.66
C TYR A 31 5.51 -1.23 -3.36
N ARG A 32 6.68 -0.63 -3.47
CA ARG A 32 7.24 0.25 -2.45
C ARG A 32 6.87 1.68 -2.80
N VAL A 33 6.24 2.41 -1.88
CA VAL A 33 5.77 3.78 -2.08
C VAL A 33 6.37 4.70 -1.02
N GLU A 34 6.89 5.83 -1.46
CA GLU A 34 7.46 6.88 -0.62
C GLU A 34 6.46 8.02 -0.47
N PHE A 35 6.06 8.27 0.77
CA PHE A 35 5.10 9.31 1.11
C PHE A 35 5.82 10.61 1.44
N PRO A 36 5.36 11.75 0.88
CA PRO A 36 5.87 13.04 1.30
C PRO A 36 5.49 13.31 2.75
N GLU A 37 6.32 14.08 3.46
CA GLU A 37 6.06 14.53 4.83
C GLU A 37 4.97 15.63 4.85
N ARG A 38 3.75 15.26 4.44
CA ARG A 38 2.59 16.13 4.37
C ARG A 38 1.37 15.45 5.01
N PRO A 39 0.65 16.12 5.91
CA PRO A 39 -0.58 15.58 6.49
C PRO A 39 -1.57 15.09 5.41
N GLY A 40 -2.17 13.92 5.66
CA GLY A 40 -3.18 13.33 4.78
C GLY A 40 -2.65 12.63 3.52
N ALA A 41 -1.32 12.57 3.29
CA ALA A 41 -0.78 11.88 2.12
C ALA A 41 -1.17 10.40 2.05
N LEU A 42 -1.12 9.71 3.19
CA LEU A 42 -1.56 8.32 3.33
C LEU A 42 -3.05 8.13 3.06
N LEU A 43 -3.90 9.00 3.61
CA LEU A 43 -5.34 8.89 3.42
C LEU A 43 -5.73 9.04 1.94
N ARG A 44 -5.19 10.06 1.26
CA ARG A 44 -5.43 10.27 -0.18
C ARG A 44 -5.03 9.05 -1.02
N PHE A 45 -3.92 8.41 -0.65
CA PHE A 45 -3.46 7.21 -1.34
C PHE A 45 -4.44 6.03 -1.15
N LEU A 46 -4.89 5.80 0.08
CA LEU A 46 -5.86 4.74 0.37
C LEU A 46 -7.20 4.99 -0.32
N GLU A 47 -7.65 6.23 -0.40
CA GLU A 47 -8.87 6.61 -1.14
C GLU A 47 -8.73 6.35 -2.65
N ALA A 48 -7.58 6.67 -3.23
CA ALA A 48 -7.31 6.49 -4.65
C ALA A 48 -7.13 5.01 -5.05
N MET A 49 -6.38 4.24 -4.25
CA MET A 49 -6.05 2.84 -4.59
C MET A 49 -7.06 1.84 -4.02
N GLY A 50 -7.46 2.00 -2.76
CA GLY A 50 -8.33 1.06 -2.05
C GLY A 50 -9.79 1.05 -2.54
N SER A 51 -10.20 2.07 -3.29
CA SER A 51 -11.52 2.11 -3.94
C SER A 51 -11.60 1.22 -5.19
N ARG A 52 -10.46 0.88 -5.81
CA ARG A 52 -10.40 0.18 -7.09
C ARG A 52 -9.68 -1.18 -7.03
N TRP A 53 -8.75 -1.35 -6.10
CA TRP A 53 -8.02 -2.60 -5.90
C TRP A 53 -8.10 -3.03 -4.45
N ASN A 54 -8.20 -4.33 -4.24
CA ASN A 54 -8.09 -4.88 -2.90
C ASN A 54 -6.63 -4.82 -2.44
N ILE A 55 -6.42 -4.28 -1.24
CA ILE A 55 -5.10 -4.16 -0.62
C ILE A 55 -4.83 -5.46 0.15
N SER A 56 -3.93 -6.30 -0.37
CA SER A 56 -3.54 -7.57 0.24
C SER A 56 -2.39 -7.45 1.25
N LEU A 57 -1.60 -6.37 1.17
CA LEU A 57 -0.50 -6.08 2.08
C LEU A 57 -0.38 -4.58 2.27
N PHE A 58 -0.21 -4.13 3.52
CA PHE A 58 0.06 -2.73 3.82
C PHE A 58 1.00 -2.62 5.02
N HIS A 59 2.30 -2.46 4.76
CA HIS A 59 3.31 -2.36 5.80
C HIS A 59 3.94 -0.96 5.79
N TYR A 60 3.62 -0.17 6.81
CA TYR A 60 4.06 1.21 6.97
C TYR A 60 5.22 1.31 7.96
N ARG A 61 6.28 2.03 7.58
CA ARG A 61 7.39 2.38 8.47
C ARG A 61 7.65 3.88 8.43
N ASN A 62 7.50 4.53 9.58
CA ASN A 62 8.01 5.88 9.81
C ASN A 62 9.55 5.82 9.91
N HIS A 63 10.27 6.36 8.94
CA HIS A 63 11.66 6.78 9.13
C HIS A 63 11.62 8.25 9.55
N GLY A 64 12.18 8.58 10.72
CA GLY A 64 12.08 9.93 11.29
C GLY A 64 12.52 11.04 10.31
N HIS A 65 11.75 12.13 10.32
CA HIS A 65 12.03 13.45 9.74
C HIS A 65 12.24 13.59 8.22
N ALA A 66 12.03 12.56 7.40
CA ALA A 66 12.19 12.74 5.96
C ALA A 66 11.06 12.13 5.11
N HIS A 67 10.78 10.82 5.22
CA HIS A 67 9.81 10.16 4.34
C HIS A 67 9.17 8.94 5.00
N GLY A 68 7.87 8.73 4.74
CA GLY A 68 7.16 7.52 5.14
C GLY A 68 7.28 6.44 4.07
N LEU A 69 7.73 5.24 4.42
CA LEU A 69 7.82 4.12 3.47
C LEU A 69 6.65 3.15 3.67
N VAL A 70 5.94 2.84 2.60
CA VAL A 70 4.93 1.78 2.55
C VAL A 70 5.40 0.67 1.63
N LEU A 71 5.30 -0.56 2.09
CA LEU A 71 5.22 -1.72 1.22
C LEU A 71 3.74 -2.10 1.06
N LEU A 72 3.25 -2.00 -0.17
CA LEU A 72 1.87 -2.23 -0.57
C LEU A 72 1.78 -3.50 -1.42
N GLY A 73 0.79 -4.33 -1.17
CA GLY A 73 0.35 -5.40 -2.08
C GLY A 73 -1.05 -5.11 -2.57
N LEU A 74 -1.24 -5.23 -3.88
CA LEU A 74 -2.53 -5.06 -4.54
C LEU A 74 -2.90 -6.32 -5.29
N GLN A 75 -4.17 -6.70 -5.20
CA GLN A 75 -4.75 -7.69 -6.08
C GLN A 75 -5.10 -7.03 -7.41
N VAL A 76 -4.37 -7.40 -8.46
CA VAL A 76 -4.53 -6.87 -9.80
C VAL A 76 -4.88 -8.01 -10.74
N GLU A 77 -6.09 -7.93 -11.30
CA GLU A 77 -6.55 -8.91 -12.30
C GLU A 77 -5.62 -8.91 -13.54
N PRO A 78 -5.47 -10.06 -14.22
CA PRO A 78 -4.74 -10.12 -15.49
C PRO A 78 -5.24 -9.05 -16.48
N GLY A 79 -4.32 -8.25 -17.01
CA GLY A 79 -4.62 -7.14 -17.92
C GLY A 79 -4.92 -5.79 -17.24
N ALA A 80 -5.13 -5.74 -15.93
CA ALA A 80 -5.37 -4.49 -15.20
C ALA A 80 -4.09 -3.78 -14.73
N GLY A 81 -2.90 -4.36 -14.96
CA GLY A 81 -1.62 -3.81 -14.50
C GLY A 81 -1.32 -2.40 -15.02
N GLN A 82 -1.67 -2.10 -16.27
CA GLN A 82 -1.48 -0.75 -16.83
C GLN A 82 -2.37 0.28 -16.13
N ALA A 83 -3.64 -0.06 -15.86
CA ALA A 83 -4.54 0.83 -15.13
C ALA A 83 -4.09 1.06 -13.69
N CYS A 84 -3.51 0.04 -13.05
CA CYS A 84 -2.91 0.16 -11.72
C CYS A 84 -1.74 1.14 -11.72
N ARG A 85 -0.80 1.02 -12.66
CA ARG A 85 0.32 1.96 -12.77
C ARG A 85 -0.14 3.39 -13.08
N GLN A 86 -1.10 3.55 -13.98
CA GLN A 86 -1.68 4.88 -14.27
C GLN A 86 -2.30 5.54 -13.03
N ALA A 87 -2.93 4.77 -12.14
CA ALA A 87 -3.45 5.31 -10.88
C ALA A 87 -2.32 5.72 -9.93
N LEU A 88 -1.25 4.92 -9.82
CA LEU A 88 -0.06 5.29 -9.04
C LEU A 88 0.62 6.56 -9.59
N ASP A 89 0.78 6.64 -10.91
CA ASP A 89 1.33 7.81 -11.61
C ASP A 89 0.48 9.07 -11.35
N ALA A 90 -0.86 8.93 -11.37
CA ALA A 90 -1.78 10.04 -11.11
C ALA A 90 -1.72 10.56 -9.66
N ILE A 91 -1.34 9.72 -8.70
CA ILE A 91 -1.12 10.13 -7.31
C ILE A 91 0.16 10.97 -7.19
N GLY A 92 1.17 10.68 -8.02
CA GLY A 92 2.42 11.45 -8.08
C GLY A 92 3.34 11.26 -6.88
N TYR A 93 3.24 10.11 -6.20
CA TYR A 93 4.21 9.70 -5.18
C TYR A 93 5.26 8.80 -5.81
N ASP A 94 6.48 8.85 -5.30
CA ASP A 94 7.54 7.97 -5.78
C ASP A 94 7.20 6.52 -5.41
N TYR A 95 7.30 5.63 -6.39
CA TYR A 95 7.05 4.21 -6.19
C TYR A 95 7.99 3.35 -7.03
N ALA A 96 8.20 2.12 -6.57
CA ALA A 96 8.91 1.07 -7.29
C ALA A 96 8.09 -0.22 -7.22
N GLU A 97 8.01 -0.95 -8.32
CA GLU A 97 7.45 -2.30 -8.31
C GLU A 97 8.49 -3.26 -7.69
N GLU A 98 8.03 -4.08 -6.75
CA GLU A 98 8.87 -4.98 -5.95
C GLU A 98 8.38 -6.45 -6.05
N THR A 99 7.48 -6.74 -7.00
CA THR A 99 6.84 -8.06 -7.18
C THR A 99 7.87 -9.18 -7.32
N ASP A 100 8.92 -8.97 -8.11
CA ASP A 100 9.96 -9.96 -8.38
C ASP A 100 11.17 -9.86 -7.44
N ASN A 101 11.09 -9.03 -6.40
CA ASN A 101 12.20 -8.86 -5.46
C ASN A 101 12.42 -10.15 -4.64
N PRO A 102 13.61 -10.78 -4.73
CA PRO A 102 13.87 -12.08 -4.09
C PRO A 102 13.84 -12.00 -2.56
N VAL A 103 14.14 -10.83 -1.97
CA VAL A 103 14.06 -10.59 -0.53
C VAL A 103 12.59 -10.60 -0.11
N TYR A 104 11.74 -9.79 -0.74
CA TYR A 104 10.31 -9.76 -0.39
C TYR A 104 9.63 -11.10 -0.65
N GLN A 105 9.94 -11.77 -1.76
CA GLN A 105 9.46 -13.13 -2.02
C GLN A 105 9.86 -14.10 -0.90
N ARG A 106 11.09 -14.01 -0.35
CA ARG A 106 11.55 -14.93 0.69
C ARG A 106 11.00 -14.61 2.09
N PHE A 107 10.83 -13.33 2.43
CA PHE A 107 10.35 -12.91 3.75
C PHE A 107 8.82 -12.81 3.85
N LEU A 108 8.10 -12.71 2.73
CA LEU A 108 6.62 -12.71 2.69
C LEU A 108 6.04 -14.09 2.35
N LYS A 109 6.82 -15.05 1.80
CA LYS A 109 6.36 -16.44 1.54
C LYS A 109 6.34 -17.35 2.78
N SER A 110 6.61 -16.82 3.97
CA SER A 110 6.54 -17.63 5.19
C SER A 110 5.16 -17.53 5.85
N GLN A 111 4.46 -18.67 5.83
CA GLN A 111 3.24 -19.13 6.54
C GLN A 111 2.06 -19.37 5.60
#